data_AF-A0A853CCH1-F1
#
_entry.id   AF-A0A853CCH1-F1
#
_cell.length_a   1.000
_cell.length_b   1.000
_cell.length_c   1.000
_cell.angle_alpha   90.00
_cell.angle_beta   90.00
_cell.angle_gamma   90.00
#
_symmetry.space_group_name_H-M   'P 1'
#
loop_
_entity.id
_entity.type
_entity.pdbx_description
1 polymer ?
#
loop_
_entity_poly.entity_id
_entity_poly.type
_entity_poly.pdbx_seq_one_letter_code
_entity_poly.pdbx_strand_id
1 'polypeptide(L)'
;MAAGMTDCPQLVYTSASRTLEGPGFGVFAMSRDWPSALGTSRSTLGPFIGQPSDGAAYGVLATHGGRLAYAKTPVESDDFGRRGNYVVHLLWDAAGLLTARDVLALHRSGGFVSAVRGDPSREAPPVRVPRARRTTPSLALDEIDPLVPSLAALLAAVESGGGAVRVPAVSVLLDVLPRGLGGAVSLHVGTADPMGDTATVALLVGAYAEPAADTTNCGRARALLETAAKGELCPDDVTRFDELDAWLFADAWMDLEPAALTDSQLVAVLASPGAGRWLASARAASVATAIAAEDREVEAALRSAITRDAAARAGVRSVELGSVLKAVFDGIPARTADFSGLTQGDLATAFLKELGRGRRLPRVSPEAGLLIEQSLGLGHPIPLVGLTDDVEGLAGLVARRPVVREALLREWKTATWSPAHDQLLAQLVLYDAEWFSTLAPLSPPSSLQTALAWAARQMSARQVERLAVTVASSEMSGHGWALRCVLFPCGLPAEEVAGIAARHFEVFARDDGWPRPLARETGAQLAHPPDDPPKRRRR
;
A
#
# COMPACT_ATOMS: atom_id res chain seq x y z
N MET A 1 -3.87 8.85 39.48
CA MET A 1 -4.91 7.88 39.11
C MET A 1 -4.21 6.58 38.72
N ALA A 2 -4.51 5.46 39.40
CA ALA A 2 -4.01 4.16 38.95
C ALA A 2 -4.74 3.77 37.66
N ALA A 3 -4.01 3.35 36.63
CA ALA A 3 -4.61 2.95 35.36
C ALA A 3 -5.66 1.84 35.58
N GLY A 4 -6.90 2.06 35.14
CA GLY A 4 -7.96 1.05 35.16
C GLY A 4 -8.96 1.09 36.33
N MET A 5 -9.04 2.17 37.10
CA MET A 5 -10.13 2.41 38.06
C MET A 5 -10.86 3.71 37.76
N THR A 6 -12.19 3.72 37.95
CA THR A 6 -13.04 4.91 37.85
C THR A 6 -13.57 5.28 39.25
N ASP A 7 -13.20 6.46 39.74
CA ASP A 7 -13.74 7.00 40.99
C ASP A 7 -15.11 7.65 40.71
N CYS A 8 -16.18 7.10 41.27
CA CYS A 8 -17.55 7.53 41.00
C CYS A 8 -18.18 8.16 42.24
N PRO A 9 -18.53 9.46 42.23
CA PRO A 9 -19.38 10.05 43.27
C PRO A 9 -20.68 9.26 43.40
N GLN A 10 -21.13 9.05 44.64
CA GLN A 10 -22.31 8.22 44.92
C GLN A 10 -23.45 8.97 45.58
N LEU A 11 -24.67 8.48 45.36
CA LEU A 11 -25.89 8.86 46.07
C LEU A 11 -26.69 7.61 46.42
N VAL A 12 -27.07 7.47 47.68
CA VAL A 12 -27.92 6.40 48.20
C VAL A 12 -29.24 6.99 48.63
N TYR A 13 -30.33 6.57 47.99
CA TYR A 13 -31.70 6.99 48.28
C TYR A 13 -32.50 5.83 48.85
N THR A 14 -33.24 6.07 49.93
CA THR A 14 -34.04 5.02 50.59
C THR A 14 -35.12 5.61 51.50
N SER A 15 -35.95 4.75 52.08
CA SER A 15 -36.80 5.06 53.23
C SER A 15 -36.08 4.62 54.50
N ALA A 16 -35.73 5.57 55.38
CA ALA A 16 -35.04 5.30 56.63
C ALA A 16 -35.57 6.16 57.78
N SER A 17 -35.18 5.81 59.02
CA SER A 17 -35.54 6.57 60.22
C SER A 17 -35.08 8.02 60.20
N ARG A 18 -33.90 8.23 59.62
CA ARG A 18 -33.35 9.54 59.33
C ARG A 18 -32.71 9.50 57.94
N THR A 19 -32.93 10.57 57.20
CA THR A 19 -32.23 10.88 55.95
C THR A 19 -31.67 12.29 56.05
N LEU A 20 -30.88 12.72 55.08
CA LEU A 20 -30.39 14.08 54.97
C LEU A 20 -31.50 15.13 54.77
N GLU A 21 -32.72 14.68 54.40
CA GLU A 21 -33.88 15.52 54.12
C GLU A 21 -34.93 15.48 55.24
N GLY A 22 -34.82 14.53 56.17
CA GLY A 22 -35.78 14.31 57.26
C GLY A 22 -36.12 12.84 57.49
N PRO A 23 -37.13 12.52 58.32
CA PRO A 23 -37.61 11.15 58.49
C PRO A 23 -38.36 10.66 57.24
N GLY A 24 -38.18 9.40 56.86
CA GLY A 24 -38.89 8.77 55.73
C GLY A 24 -38.02 8.63 54.47
N PHE A 25 -38.61 8.88 53.31
CA PHE A 25 -37.91 8.78 52.01
C PHE A 25 -37.00 9.98 51.77
N GLY A 26 -35.76 9.71 51.38
CA GLY A 26 -34.79 10.76 51.08
C GLY A 26 -33.39 10.22 50.81
N VAL A 27 -32.46 11.14 50.58
CA VAL A 27 -31.03 10.81 50.44
C VAL A 27 -30.47 10.40 51.81
N PHE A 28 -29.97 9.18 51.90
CA PHE A 28 -29.31 8.68 53.11
C PHE A 28 -27.81 8.99 53.09
N ALA A 29 -27.13 8.75 51.98
CA ALA A 29 -25.71 9.03 51.82
C ALA A 29 -25.42 9.70 50.48
N MET A 30 -24.48 10.64 50.46
CA MET A 30 -24.05 11.33 49.24
C MET A 30 -22.57 11.71 49.32
N SER A 31 -21.87 11.63 48.19
CA SER A 31 -20.51 12.14 48.07
C SER A 31 -20.48 13.67 47.98
N ARG A 32 -19.40 14.27 48.51
CA ARG A 32 -19.22 15.73 48.53
C ARG A 32 -19.22 16.37 47.14
N ASP A 33 -18.74 15.62 46.16
CA ASP A 33 -18.59 15.98 44.75
C ASP A 33 -19.74 15.46 43.87
N TRP A 34 -20.87 15.05 44.47
CA TRP A 34 -22.06 14.70 43.70
C TRP A 34 -22.51 15.86 42.79
N PRO A 35 -22.77 15.61 41.49
CA PRO A 35 -23.08 16.69 40.55
C PRO A 35 -24.38 17.41 40.89
N SER A 36 -24.33 18.73 41.07
CA SER A 36 -25.52 19.55 41.31
C SER A 36 -26.53 19.49 40.17
N ALA A 37 -26.07 19.23 38.94
CA ALA A 37 -26.92 19.11 37.75
C ALA A 37 -27.87 17.90 37.77
N LEU A 38 -27.50 16.81 38.45
CA LEU A 38 -28.39 15.66 38.66
C LEU A 38 -29.39 15.92 39.80
N GLY A 39 -29.06 16.86 40.68
CA GLY A 39 -29.83 17.16 41.87
C GLY A 39 -29.83 16.02 42.89
N THR A 40 -30.68 16.15 43.91
CA THR A 40 -30.71 15.25 45.08
C THR A 40 -32.11 14.88 45.52
N SER A 41 -33.14 15.57 45.02
CA SER A 41 -34.51 15.38 45.45
C SER A 41 -35.28 14.47 44.51
N ARG A 42 -36.46 14.03 44.95
CA ARG A 42 -37.41 13.31 44.10
C ARG A 42 -37.87 14.10 42.86
N SER A 43 -37.92 15.43 42.95
CA SER A 43 -38.29 16.27 41.80
C SER A 43 -37.18 16.36 40.75
N THR A 44 -35.91 16.25 41.13
CA THR A 44 -34.77 16.31 40.20
C THR A 44 -34.32 14.94 39.71
N LEU A 45 -34.26 13.94 40.60
CA LEU A 45 -33.84 12.58 40.27
C LEU A 45 -34.99 11.76 39.63
N GLY A 46 -36.24 12.17 39.86
CA GLY A 46 -37.43 11.62 39.21
C GLY A 46 -37.45 10.08 39.17
N PRO A 47 -37.49 9.46 37.97
CA PRO A 47 -37.58 8.00 37.81
C PRO A 47 -36.31 7.24 38.23
N PHE A 48 -35.14 7.90 38.34
CA PHE A 48 -33.89 7.23 38.76
C PHE A 48 -33.99 6.64 40.15
N ILE A 49 -34.75 7.29 41.02
CA ILE A 49 -35.02 6.83 42.39
C ILE A 49 -36.42 6.21 42.54
N GLY A 50 -37.12 5.93 41.44
CA GLY A 50 -38.43 5.29 41.46
C GLY A 50 -38.33 3.83 41.92
N GLN A 51 -39.37 3.37 42.62
CA GLN A 51 -39.50 1.98 43.09
C GLN A 51 -39.36 0.99 41.92
N PRO A 52 -38.62 -0.12 42.09
CA PRO A 52 -38.55 -1.13 41.05
C PRO A 52 -39.87 -1.90 40.92
N SER A 53 -40.30 -2.16 39.68
CA SER A 53 -41.59 -2.77 39.37
C SER A 53 -41.63 -4.27 39.70
N ASP A 54 -40.57 -5.00 39.31
CA ASP A 54 -40.49 -6.46 39.33
C ASP A 54 -39.14 -6.95 39.92
N GLY A 55 -38.91 -6.71 41.22
CA GLY A 55 -37.72 -7.20 41.92
C GLY A 55 -36.51 -6.26 41.85
N ALA A 56 -35.29 -6.79 41.95
CA ALA A 56 -34.09 -5.98 41.86
C ALA A 56 -33.83 -5.53 40.41
N ALA A 57 -33.42 -4.27 40.24
CA ALA A 57 -33.09 -3.69 38.94
C ALA A 57 -31.72 -3.01 38.98
N TYR A 58 -30.94 -3.09 37.90
CA TYR A 58 -29.64 -2.42 37.82
C TYR A 58 -29.26 -2.15 36.37
N GLY A 59 -28.31 -1.22 36.18
CA GLY A 59 -27.90 -0.85 34.85
C GLY A 59 -26.95 0.35 34.79
N VAL A 60 -26.63 0.75 33.58
CA VAL A 60 -25.86 1.97 33.29
C VAL A 60 -26.59 2.76 32.23
N LEU A 61 -26.75 4.06 32.48
CA LEU A 61 -27.41 5.02 31.59
C LEU A 61 -26.37 5.96 31.02
N ALA A 62 -26.47 6.27 29.73
CA ALA A 62 -25.78 7.41 29.15
C ALA A 62 -26.65 8.66 29.36
N THR A 63 -26.01 9.74 29.81
CA THR A 63 -26.70 11.01 30.08
C THR A 63 -25.88 12.16 29.50
N HIS A 64 -26.47 13.36 29.47
CA HIS A 64 -25.74 14.56 29.05
C HIS A 64 -24.60 14.86 30.04
N GLY A 65 -23.35 14.65 29.61
CA GLY A 65 -22.15 14.95 30.39
C GLY A 65 -21.56 13.80 31.21
N GLY A 66 -22.05 12.56 31.04
CA GLY A 66 -21.46 11.39 31.72
C GLY A 66 -22.36 10.15 31.73
N ARG A 67 -21.99 9.18 32.57
CA ARG A 67 -22.72 7.92 32.76
C ARG A 67 -23.20 7.76 34.18
N LEU A 68 -24.43 7.25 34.33
CA LEU A 68 -25.06 6.99 35.62
C LEU A 68 -25.28 5.48 35.78
N ALA A 69 -24.49 4.83 36.63
CA ALA A 69 -24.77 3.46 37.04
C ALA A 69 -25.77 3.47 38.19
N TYR A 70 -26.72 2.52 38.17
CA TYR A 70 -27.75 2.42 39.19
C TYR A 70 -27.98 0.98 39.62
N ALA A 71 -28.38 0.82 40.88
CA ALA A 71 -28.99 -0.40 41.41
C ALA A 71 -30.19 -0.02 42.28
N LYS A 72 -31.29 -0.75 42.12
CA LYS A 72 -32.55 -0.63 42.85
C LYS A 72 -32.84 -1.97 43.47
N THR A 73 -32.76 -2.05 44.79
CA THR A 73 -32.97 -3.29 45.54
C THR A 73 -34.21 -3.17 46.41
N PRO A 74 -35.23 -4.02 46.25
CA PRO A 74 -36.34 -4.08 47.19
C PRO A 74 -35.84 -4.56 48.55
N VAL A 75 -36.38 -3.98 49.62
CA VAL A 75 -36.07 -4.36 51.00
C VAL A 75 -37.36 -4.89 51.63
N GLU A 76 -37.28 -6.05 52.28
CA GLU A 76 -38.44 -6.72 52.88
C GLU A 76 -39.16 -5.85 53.92
N SER A 77 -38.38 -5.16 54.76
CA SER A 77 -38.87 -4.17 55.72
C SER A 77 -37.82 -3.09 56.02
N ASP A 78 -38.24 -1.85 56.26
CA ASP A 78 -37.34 -0.81 56.81
C ASP A 78 -37.08 -1.02 58.32
N ASP A 79 -36.29 -0.12 58.91
CA ASP A 79 -36.06 -0.03 60.36
C ASP A 79 -37.36 0.18 61.19
N PHE A 80 -38.50 0.44 60.53
CA PHE A 80 -39.82 0.58 61.14
C PHE A 80 -40.77 -0.59 60.86
N GLY A 81 -40.31 -1.66 60.19
CA GLY A 81 -41.13 -2.83 59.87
C GLY A 81 -42.11 -2.63 58.71
N ARG A 82 -42.04 -1.54 57.94
CA ARG A 82 -42.95 -1.27 56.82
C ARG A 82 -42.55 -2.10 55.60
N ARG A 83 -43.52 -2.81 55.03
CA ARG A 83 -43.35 -3.61 53.80
C ARG A 83 -43.34 -2.71 52.55
N GLY A 84 -42.52 -3.06 51.57
CA GLY A 84 -42.47 -2.38 50.26
C GLY A 84 -41.45 -1.25 50.13
N ASN A 85 -40.41 -1.23 50.98
CA ASN A 85 -39.31 -0.28 50.89
C ASN A 85 -38.24 -0.74 49.88
N TYR A 86 -37.35 0.16 49.48
CA TYR A 86 -36.26 -0.13 48.55
C TYR A 86 -35.06 0.79 48.81
N VAL A 87 -33.89 0.34 48.35
CA VAL A 87 -32.65 1.13 48.30
C VAL A 87 -32.31 1.38 46.85
N VAL A 88 -31.97 2.62 46.52
CA VAL A 88 -31.39 2.99 45.23
C VAL A 88 -29.98 3.50 45.44
N HIS A 89 -29.02 2.89 44.77
CA HIS A 89 -27.62 3.33 44.75
C HIS A 89 -27.29 3.84 43.36
N LEU A 90 -26.91 5.12 43.28
CA LEU A 90 -26.52 5.80 42.06
C LEU A 90 -25.03 6.12 42.11
N LEU A 91 -24.32 5.84 41.01
CA LEU A 91 -22.90 6.15 40.83
C LEU A 91 -22.73 6.98 39.57
N TRP A 92 -22.08 8.13 39.71
CA TRP A 92 -21.84 9.05 38.60
C TRP A 92 -20.43 8.90 38.04
N ASP A 93 -20.31 8.86 36.72
CA ASP A 93 -19.03 8.92 36.01
C ASP A 93 -19.07 10.04 34.97
N ALA A 94 -18.45 11.17 35.32
CA ALA A 94 -18.36 12.34 34.45
C ALA A 94 -17.48 12.10 33.21
N ALA A 95 -16.54 11.16 33.27
CA ALA A 95 -15.64 10.86 32.17
C ALA A 95 -16.24 9.88 31.15
N GLY A 96 -17.38 9.25 31.48
CA GLY A 96 -18.08 8.31 30.59
C GLY A 96 -17.32 7.03 30.30
N LEU A 97 -16.44 6.61 31.20
CA LEU A 97 -15.57 5.43 31.11
C LEU A 97 -16.27 4.13 31.55
N LEU A 98 -17.31 4.22 32.39
CA LEU A 98 -18.09 3.06 32.87
C LEU A 98 -18.82 2.39 31.72
N THR A 99 -18.74 1.07 31.61
CA THR A 99 -19.46 0.29 30.59
C THR A 99 -20.45 -0.67 31.22
N ALA A 100 -21.35 -1.23 30.39
CA ALA A 100 -22.26 -2.30 30.79
C ALA A 100 -21.53 -3.47 31.49
N ARG A 101 -20.32 -3.81 31.02
CA ARG A 101 -19.47 -4.86 31.61
C ARG A 101 -19.01 -4.50 33.03
N ASP A 102 -18.61 -3.26 33.25
CA ASP A 102 -18.15 -2.77 34.56
C ASP A 102 -19.28 -2.83 35.59
N VAL A 103 -20.48 -2.39 35.21
CA VAL A 103 -21.67 -2.42 36.07
C VAL A 103 -22.14 -3.84 36.36
N LEU A 104 -22.11 -4.73 35.38
CA LEU A 104 -22.43 -6.15 35.60
C LEU A 104 -21.45 -6.80 36.59
N ALA A 105 -20.14 -6.52 36.48
CA ALA A 105 -19.14 -7.01 37.41
C ALA A 105 -19.30 -6.41 38.82
N LEU A 106 -19.62 -5.12 38.91
CA LEU A 106 -19.89 -4.44 40.17
C LEU A 106 -21.11 -5.04 40.89
N HIS A 107 -22.18 -5.33 40.14
CA HIS A 107 -23.35 -6.00 40.68
C HIS A 107 -23.03 -7.41 41.21
N ARG A 108 -22.31 -8.23 40.42
CA ARG A 108 -21.94 -9.60 40.81
C ARG A 108 -21.04 -9.67 42.04
N SER A 109 -20.17 -8.66 42.22
CA SER A 109 -19.30 -8.56 43.40
C SER A 109 -20.00 -7.97 44.63
N GLY A 110 -21.27 -7.59 44.52
CA GLY A 110 -22.01 -6.94 45.61
C GLY A 110 -21.53 -5.53 45.92
N GLY A 111 -20.91 -4.84 44.96
CA GLY A 111 -20.37 -3.50 45.14
C GLY A 111 -21.43 -2.39 45.21
N PHE A 112 -22.68 -2.69 44.87
CA PHE A 112 -23.81 -1.78 45.08
C PHE A 112 -24.36 -1.89 46.50
N VAL A 113 -24.79 -0.76 47.06
CA VAL A 113 -25.46 -0.71 48.35
C VAL A 113 -26.88 -1.27 48.21
N SER A 114 -27.11 -2.41 48.86
CA SER A 114 -28.41 -3.11 48.87
C SER A 114 -29.20 -2.93 50.18
N ALA A 115 -28.56 -2.41 51.23
CA ALA A 115 -29.18 -2.06 52.50
C ALA A 115 -28.41 -0.90 53.16
N VAL A 116 -29.11 -0.03 53.87
CA VAL A 116 -28.50 1.08 54.61
C VAL A 116 -28.27 0.69 56.08
N ARG A 117 -27.16 1.17 56.66
CA ARG A 117 -26.83 1.01 58.08
C ARG A 117 -26.09 2.26 58.57
N GLY A 118 -26.32 2.68 59.80
CA GLY A 118 -25.63 3.81 60.44
C GLY A 118 -26.35 5.16 60.26
N ASP A 119 -25.59 6.25 60.41
CA ASP A 119 -26.12 7.61 60.33
C ASP A 119 -26.03 8.19 58.90
N PRO A 120 -27.00 9.02 58.47
CA PRO A 120 -26.94 9.72 57.19
C PRO A 120 -25.71 10.63 57.03
N SER A 121 -25.13 10.70 55.83
CA SER A 121 -23.88 11.47 55.59
C SER A 121 -23.84 12.19 54.24
N ARG A 122 -23.31 13.42 54.24
CA ARG A 122 -22.99 14.22 53.03
C ARG A 122 -21.52 14.09 52.58
N GLU A 123 -20.76 13.21 53.23
CA GLU A 123 -19.33 13.02 52.98
C GLU A 123 -19.02 11.56 52.66
N ALA A 124 -19.94 10.86 52.01
CA ALA A 124 -19.71 9.47 51.60
C ALA A 124 -18.53 9.43 50.61
N PRO A 125 -17.52 8.56 50.82
CA PRO A 125 -16.40 8.46 49.89
C PRO A 125 -16.89 8.03 48.50
N PRO A 126 -16.25 8.45 47.40
CA PRO A 126 -16.61 7.95 46.08
C PRO A 126 -16.38 6.43 45.99
N VAL A 127 -17.21 5.76 45.19
CA VAL A 127 -17.07 4.32 44.93
C VAL A 127 -16.05 4.11 43.84
N ARG A 128 -15.03 3.29 44.11
CA ARG A 128 -14.04 2.89 43.11
C ARG A 128 -14.57 1.72 42.30
N VAL A 129 -14.87 1.95 41.03
CA VAL A 129 -15.30 0.89 40.12
C VAL A 129 -14.09 0.42 39.31
N PRO A 130 -13.62 -0.82 39.51
CA PRO A 130 -12.53 -1.35 38.71
C PRO A 130 -13.01 -1.66 37.29
N ARG A 131 -12.12 -1.46 36.30
CA ARG A 131 -12.36 -1.89 34.93
C ARG A 131 -12.51 -3.42 34.90
N ALA A 132 -13.69 -3.91 34.52
CA ALA A 132 -13.98 -5.32 34.43
C ALA A 132 -13.09 -5.99 33.37
N ARG A 133 -12.34 -6.99 33.80
CA ARG A 133 -11.58 -7.87 32.90
C ARG A 133 -12.55 -8.79 32.17
N ARG A 134 -12.24 -9.11 30.93
CA ARG A 134 -12.95 -10.16 30.20
C ARG A 134 -12.54 -11.51 30.73
N THR A 135 -13.53 -12.38 30.85
CA THR A 135 -13.29 -13.80 31.08
C THR A 135 -13.63 -14.53 29.80
N THR A 136 -12.72 -15.34 29.28
CA THR A 136 -13.02 -16.19 28.13
C THR A 136 -14.16 -17.13 28.53
N PRO A 137 -15.32 -17.08 27.85
CA PRO A 137 -16.43 -17.95 28.18
C PRO A 137 -16.10 -19.38 27.75
N SER A 138 -16.34 -20.35 28.63
CA SER A 138 -16.23 -21.77 28.29
C SER A 138 -17.49 -22.20 27.56
N LEU A 139 -17.57 -21.94 26.25
CA LEU A 139 -18.71 -22.28 25.42
C LEU A 139 -18.49 -23.62 24.71
N ALA A 140 -19.45 -24.53 24.82
CA ALA A 140 -19.54 -25.69 23.93
C ALA A 140 -20.12 -25.28 22.57
N LEU A 141 -19.85 -26.08 21.53
CA LEU A 141 -20.30 -25.76 20.16
C LEU A 141 -21.84 -25.64 20.04
N ASP A 142 -22.57 -26.46 20.80
CA ASP A 142 -24.04 -26.44 20.87
C ASP A 142 -24.61 -25.23 21.62
N GLU A 143 -23.80 -24.55 22.43
CA GLU A 143 -24.17 -23.30 23.12
C GLU A 143 -23.99 -22.05 22.25
N ILE A 144 -23.24 -22.15 21.14
CA ILE A 144 -22.97 -21.01 20.25
C ILE A 144 -24.23 -20.62 19.47
N ASP A 145 -24.86 -21.59 18.79
CA ASP A 145 -25.99 -21.31 17.88
C ASP A 145 -27.16 -20.57 18.55
N PRO A 146 -27.57 -20.88 19.79
CA PRO A 146 -28.61 -20.12 20.50
C PRO A 146 -28.23 -18.66 20.80
N LEU A 147 -26.93 -18.34 20.89
CA LEU A 147 -26.44 -17.00 21.21
C LEU A 147 -26.25 -16.13 19.97
N VAL A 148 -26.05 -16.74 18.79
CA VAL A 148 -25.79 -16.04 17.52
C VAL A 148 -26.85 -14.97 17.22
N PRO A 149 -28.18 -15.24 17.27
CA PRO A 149 -29.18 -14.23 16.93
C PRO A 149 -29.14 -13.00 17.87
N SER A 150 -28.88 -13.22 19.16
CA SER A 150 -28.82 -12.16 20.16
C SER A 150 -27.58 -11.28 19.99
N LEU A 151 -26.43 -11.90 19.73
CA LEU A 151 -25.20 -11.15 19.43
C LEU A 151 -25.29 -10.42 18.09
N ALA A 152 -25.86 -11.07 17.06
CA ALA A 152 -26.05 -10.46 15.75
C ALA A 152 -26.96 -9.23 15.83
N ALA A 153 -28.07 -9.30 16.58
CA ALA A 153 -28.94 -8.16 16.81
C ALA A 153 -28.24 -7.02 17.56
N LEU A 154 -27.37 -7.35 18.53
CA LEU A 154 -26.55 -6.36 19.22
C LEU A 154 -25.55 -5.68 18.27
N LEU A 155 -24.85 -6.45 17.45
CA LEU A 155 -23.92 -5.91 16.45
C LEU A 155 -24.66 -5.03 15.43
N ALA A 156 -25.80 -5.48 14.91
CA ALA A 156 -26.61 -4.72 13.97
C ALA A 156 -27.11 -3.38 14.57
N ALA A 157 -27.51 -3.37 15.85
CA ALA A 157 -27.93 -2.15 16.53
C ALA A 157 -26.76 -1.17 16.77
N VAL A 158 -25.55 -1.69 17.02
CA VAL A 158 -24.34 -0.87 17.14
C VAL A 158 -23.93 -0.30 15.78
N GLU A 159 -24.01 -1.10 14.71
CA GLU A 159 -23.68 -0.70 13.34
C GLU A 159 -24.65 0.35 12.77
N SER A 160 -25.95 0.18 13.01
CA SER A 160 -26.99 1.13 12.58
C SER A 160 -26.98 2.43 13.40
N GLY A 161 -26.22 2.48 14.50
CA GLY A 161 -26.25 3.60 15.42
C GLY A 161 -27.61 3.78 16.09
N GLY A 162 -28.30 2.67 16.43
CA GLY A 162 -29.60 2.75 17.08
C GLY A 162 -30.28 1.41 17.34
N GLY A 163 -30.74 1.15 18.57
CA GLY A 163 -31.67 0.04 18.82
C GLY A 163 -31.86 -0.37 20.27
N ALA A 164 -32.88 -1.20 20.52
CA ALA A 164 -33.08 -1.88 21.80
C ALA A 164 -33.02 -3.39 21.58
N VAL A 165 -32.11 -4.07 22.28
CA VAL A 165 -31.82 -5.50 22.07
C VAL A 165 -32.06 -6.27 23.36
N ARG A 166 -32.90 -7.31 23.29
CA ARG A 166 -33.15 -8.22 24.42
C ARG A 166 -32.19 -9.40 24.37
N VAL A 167 -31.51 -9.70 25.48
CA VAL A 167 -30.50 -10.77 25.53
C VAL A 167 -30.68 -11.74 26.71
N PRO A 168 -30.53 -13.07 26.49
CA PRO A 168 -30.70 -14.08 27.53
C PRO A 168 -29.44 -14.34 28.37
N ALA A 169 -28.24 -14.17 27.81
CA ALA A 169 -26.95 -14.49 28.45
C ALA A 169 -25.98 -13.29 28.44
N VAL A 170 -26.38 -12.20 29.12
CA VAL A 170 -25.71 -10.89 29.05
C VAL A 170 -24.20 -10.92 29.33
N SER A 171 -23.70 -11.80 30.21
CA SER A 171 -22.25 -11.86 30.45
C SER A 171 -21.45 -12.38 29.29
N VAL A 172 -21.90 -13.45 28.64
CA VAL A 172 -21.16 -14.03 27.51
C VAL A 172 -21.06 -12.99 26.40
N LEU A 173 -22.18 -12.33 26.07
CA LEU A 173 -22.21 -11.32 25.03
C LEU A 173 -21.32 -10.10 25.35
N LEU A 174 -21.34 -9.62 26.59
CA LEU A 174 -20.49 -8.51 27.02
C LEU A 174 -19.01 -8.90 27.17
N ASP A 175 -18.68 -10.16 27.42
CA ASP A 175 -17.30 -10.66 27.45
C ASP A 175 -16.73 -10.77 26.02
N VAL A 176 -17.55 -11.17 25.05
CA VAL A 176 -17.13 -11.33 23.65
C VAL A 176 -17.08 -10.00 22.88
N LEU A 177 -17.98 -9.06 23.17
CA LEU A 177 -18.00 -7.74 22.53
C LEU A 177 -16.78 -6.89 22.95
N PRO A 178 -15.96 -6.36 22.03
CA PRO A 178 -14.88 -5.41 22.36
C PRO A 178 -15.40 -4.18 23.10
N ARG A 179 -14.64 -3.67 24.08
CA ARG A 179 -15.03 -2.45 24.81
C ARG A 179 -15.22 -1.25 23.87
N GLY A 180 -14.36 -1.07 22.87
CA GLY A 180 -14.45 0.04 21.91
C GLY A 180 -15.80 0.09 21.20
N LEU A 181 -16.28 -1.05 20.70
CA LEU A 181 -17.62 -1.18 20.09
C LEU A 181 -18.77 -1.06 21.13
N GLY A 182 -18.55 -1.57 22.35
CA GLY A 182 -19.51 -1.45 23.46
C GLY A 182 -19.62 -0.04 24.07
N GLY A 183 -18.84 0.91 23.55
CA GLY A 183 -18.76 2.28 24.05
C GLY A 183 -20.09 3.04 23.98
N ALA A 184 -21.03 2.69 23.12
CA ALA A 184 -22.34 3.34 23.01
C ALA A 184 -23.51 2.55 23.64
N VAL A 185 -23.22 1.42 24.29
CA VAL A 185 -24.22 0.48 24.82
C VAL A 185 -24.54 0.78 26.28
N SER A 186 -25.83 0.96 26.59
CA SER A 186 -26.37 0.98 27.94
C SER A 186 -26.91 -0.40 28.34
N LEU A 187 -26.96 -0.68 29.64
CA LEU A 187 -27.48 -1.93 30.19
C LEU A 187 -28.68 -1.63 31.07
N HIS A 188 -29.74 -2.41 30.90
CA HIS A 188 -30.95 -2.35 31.72
C HIS A 188 -31.39 -3.75 32.12
N VAL A 189 -31.48 -3.99 33.42
CA VAL A 189 -31.99 -5.24 33.99
C VAL A 189 -33.17 -4.93 34.90
N GLY A 190 -34.31 -5.58 34.66
CA GLY A 190 -35.50 -5.47 35.52
C GLY A 190 -36.28 -4.15 35.44
N THR A 191 -35.90 -3.22 34.56
CA THR A 191 -36.63 -1.96 34.36
C THR A 191 -37.55 -2.02 33.13
N ALA A 192 -38.82 -1.68 33.30
CA ALA A 192 -39.82 -1.70 32.23
C ALA A 192 -39.63 -0.61 31.16
N ASP A 193 -38.94 0.49 31.49
CA ASP A 193 -38.74 1.63 30.57
C ASP A 193 -37.39 2.33 30.85
N PRO A 194 -36.46 2.42 29.88
CA PRO A 194 -35.17 3.11 30.01
C PRO A 194 -35.32 4.64 29.98
N MET A 195 -36.06 5.22 30.94
CA MET A 195 -36.29 6.68 30.97
C MET A 195 -35.00 7.47 31.18
N GLY A 196 -34.79 8.50 30.36
CA GLY A 196 -33.69 9.46 30.48
C GLY A 196 -32.34 8.96 29.96
N ASP A 197 -32.31 7.76 29.37
CA ASP A 197 -31.13 7.26 28.68
C ASP A 197 -31.00 7.89 27.29
N THR A 198 -29.82 8.42 26.99
CA THR A 198 -29.47 8.96 25.67
C THR A 198 -28.55 8.02 24.91
N ALA A 199 -28.30 6.82 25.42
CA ALA A 199 -27.48 5.84 24.74
C ALA A 199 -28.09 5.48 23.39
N THR A 200 -27.21 5.32 22.41
CA THR A 200 -27.57 4.93 21.05
C THR A 200 -28.13 3.51 21.01
N VAL A 201 -27.63 2.62 21.86
CA VAL A 201 -28.08 1.21 21.92
C VAL A 201 -28.42 0.82 23.36
N ALA A 202 -29.65 0.34 23.57
CA ALA A 202 -30.12 -0.16 24.86
C ALA A 202 -30.11 -1.69 24.92
N LEU A 203 -29.35 -2.26 25.86
CA LEU A 203 -29.32 -3.70 26.12
C LEU A 203 -30.29 -4.05 27.26
N LEU A 204 -31.36 -4.75 26.94
CA LEU A 204 -32.41 -5.15 27.88
C LEU A 204 -32.24 -6.64 28.25
N VAL A 205 -32.35 -6.98 29.53
CA VAL A 205 -32.25 -8.39 29.99
C VAL A 205 -33.62 -8.92 30.43
N GLY A 206 -34.08 -10.04 29.84
CA GLY A 206 -35.40 -10.64 30.12
C GLY A 206 -35.91 -11.62 29.04
N ALA A 207 -37.19 -12.02 29.12
CA ALA A 207 -37.80 -13.00 28.20
C ALA A 207 -37.85 -12.51 26.73
N TYR A 208 -37.56 -13.45 25.82
CA TYR A 208 -37.21 -13.23 24.42
C TYR A 208 -38.41 -12.91 23.51
N ALA A 209 -38.22 -11.97 22.58
CA ALA A 209 -39.01 -11.78 21.36
C ALA A 209 -38.04 -11.41 20.23
N GLU A 210 -38.20 -12.04 19.07
CA GLU A 210 -37.22 -12.02 17.96
C GLU A 210 -36.96 -10.61 17.42
N PRO A 211 -35.69 -10.15 17.45
CA PRO A 211 -35.23 -9.09 16.56
C PRO A 211 -34.84 -9.67 15.19
N ALA A 212 -35.03 -8.90 14.13
CA ALA A 212 -34.55 -9.25 12.79
C ALA A 212 -33.03 -9.11 12.73
N ALA A 213 -32.30 -10.23 12.71
CA ALA A 213 -30.86 -10.26 12.48
C ALA A 213 -30.60 -10.24 10.96
N ASP A 214 -29.63 -9.44 10.52
CA ASP A 214 -29.11 -9.54 9.16
C ASP A 214 -28.10 -10.70 9.03
N THR A 215 -27.89 -11.19 7.81
CA THR A 215 -27.03 -12.33 7.52
C THR A 215 -25.55 -12.06 7.79
N THR A 216 -25.10 -10.82 7.65
CA THR A 216 -23.70 -10.40 7.85
C THR A 216 -23.31 -10.44 9.32
N ASN A 217 -24.13 -9.83 10.19
CA ASN A 217 -23.95 -9.80 11.63
C ASN A 217 -24.16 -11.17 12.26
N CYS A 218 -24.97 -12.05 11.66
CA CYS A 218 -24.99 -13.47 12.03
C CYS A 218 -23.64 -14.15 11.82
N GLY A 219 -22.95 -13.85 10.70
CA GLY A 219 -21.60 -14.33 10.42
C GLY A 219 -20.58 -13.82 11.44
N ARG A 220 -20.57 -12.50 11.69
CA ARG A 220 -19.70 -11.87 12.71
C ARG A 220 -19.93 -12.43 14.10
N ALA A 221 -21.19 -12.55 14.52
CA ALA A 221 -21.58 -13.09 15.82
C ALA A 221 -21.09 -14.52 16.01
N ARG A 222 -21.30 -15.39 15.01
CA ARG A 222 -20.82 -16.77 15.06
C ARG A 222 -19.30 -16.82 15.15
N ALA A 223 -18.58 -16.09 14.29
CA ALA A 223 -17.11 -16.07 14.32
C ALA A 223 -16.56 -15.55 15.66
N LEU A 224 -17.16 -14.51 16.23
CA LEU A 224 -16.79 -13.98 17.56
C LEU A 224 -16.97 -15.02 18.67
N LEU A 225 -18.11 -15.73 18.69
CA LEU A 225 -18.41 -16.76 19.67
C LEU A 225 -17.51 -17.99 19.51
N GLU A 226 -17.24 -18.41 18.28
CA GLU A 226 -16.32 -19.53 17.99
C GLU A 226 -14.88 -19.22 18.39
N THR A 227 -14.40 -18.00 18.12
CA THR A 227 -13.04 -17.59 18.52
C THR A 227 -12.94 -17.45 20.04
N ALA A 228 -13.98 -16.93 20.69
CA ALA A 228 -14.08 -16.93 22.15
C ALA A 228 -14.08 -18.34 22.75
N ALA A 229 -14.80 -19.29 22.14
CA ALA A 229 -14.80 -20.69 22.56
C ALA A 229 -13.41 -21.36 22.43
N LYS A 230 -12.58 -20.89 21.49
CA LYS A 230 -11.18 -21.32 21.31
C LYS A 230 -10.20 -20.68 22.30
N GLY A 231 -10.64 -19.75 23.15
CA GLY A 231 -9.77 -19.07 24.11
C GLY A 231 -9.38 -17.65 23.75
N GLU A 232 -9.76 -17.17 22.56
CA GLU A 232 -9.25 -15.91 22.00
C GLU A 232 -10.36 -14.83 21.97
N LEU A 233 -10.04 -13.64 22.47
CA LEU A 233 -10.98 -12.52 22.50
C LEU A 233 -10.45 -11.37 21.66
N CYS A 234 -11.32 -10.79 20.82
CA CYS A 234 -11.01 -9.63 19.98
C CYS A 234 -10.44 -8.48 20.83
N PRO A 235 -9.37 -7.77 20.43
CA PRO A 235 -8.80 -6.68 21.24
C PRO A 235 -9.82 -5.62 21.67
N ASP A 236 -9.68 -5.12 22.91
CA ASP A 236 -10.67 -4.24 23.57
C ASP A 236 -10.67 -2.80 22.97
N ASP A 237 -9.65 -2.47 22.19
CA ASP A 237 -9.42 -1.21 21.45
C ASP A 237 -10.02 -1.20 20.04
N VAL A 238 -10.59 -2.31 19.56
CA VAL A 238 -11.37 -2.35 18.32
C VAL A 238 -12.62 -1.48 18.46
N THR A 239 -12.74 -0.46 17.60
CA THR A 239 -13.84 0.53 17.65
C THR A 239 -14.69 0.57 16.40
N ARG A 240 -14.23 -0.03 15.29
CA ARG A 240 -14.94 -0.03 14.01
C ARG A 240 -15.24 -1.45 13.54
N PHE A 241 -16.31 -1.60 12.75
CA PHE A 241 -16.67 -2.90 12.16
C PHE A 241 -15.64 -3.41 11.16
N ASP A 242 -14.99 -2.53 10.40
CA ASP A 242 -13.91 -2.94 9.48
C ASP A 242 -12.71 -3.55 10.22
N GLU A 243 -12.38 -3.01 11.41
CA GLU A 243 -11.32 -3.53 12.28
C GLU A 243 -11.71 -4.90 12.87
N LEU A 244 -12.99 -5.04 13.25
CA LEU A 244 -13.55 -6.30 13.72
C LEU A 244 -13.52 -7.36 12.62
N ASP A 245 -13.96 -7.02 11.41
CA ASP A 245 -13.99 -7.94 10.28
C ASP A 245 -12.58 -8.34 9.85
N ALA A 246 -11.63 -7.39 9.86
CA ALA A 246 -10.21 -7.70 9.63
C ALA A 246 -9.66 -8.69 10.67
N TRP A 247 -10.02 -8.53 11.94
CA TRP A 247 -9.58 -9.45 12.99
C TRP A 247 -10.22 -10.83 12.86
N LEU A 248 -11.50 -10.90 12.49
CA LEU A 248 -12.26 -12.16 12.39
C LEU A 248 -11.94 -12.95 11.12
N PHE A 249 -11.78 -12.27 9.98
CA PHE A 249 -11.88 -12.90 8.67
C PHE A 249 -10.64 -12.74 7.80
N ALA A 250 -9.61 -11.99 8.20
CA ALA A 250 -8.42 -11.81 7.36
C ALA A 250 -7.76 -13.14 6.97
N ASP A 251 -7.71 -14.12 7.89
CA ASP A 251 -7.19 -15.45 7.59
C ASP A 251 -8.01 -16.17 6.51
N ALA A 252 -9.34 -16.15 6.61
CA ALA A 252 -10.22 -16.73 5.60
C ALA A 252 -10.11 -15.99 4.25
N TRP A 253 -9.93 -14.67 4.27
CA TRP A 253 -9.74 -13.88 3.05
C TRP A 253 -8.39 -14.13 2.38
N MET A 254 -7.35 -14.47 3.14
CA MET A 254 -6.06 -14.86 2.57
C MET A 254 -6.11 -16.16 1.76
N ASP A 255 -7.07 -17.03 2.06
CA ASP A 255 -7.30 -18.29 1.32
C ASP A 255 -8.16 -18.09 0.06
N LEU A 256 -8.79 -16.92 -0.09
CA LEU A 256 -9.52 -16.56 -1.29
C LEU A 256 -8.57 -16.20 -2.43
N GLU A 257 -9.11 -16.27 -3.64
CA GLU A 257 -8.45 -15.78 -4.84
C GLU A 257 -8.17 -14.27 -4.70
N PRO A 258 -6.90 -13.78 -4.79
CA PRO A 258 -6.60 -12.37 -4.56
C PRO A 258 -7.42 -11.39 -5.40
N ALA A 259 -7.73 -11.76 -6.65
CA ALA A 259 -8.54 -10.92 -7.55
C ALA A 259 -10.04 -10.87 -7.21
N ALA A 260 -10.51 -11.72 -6.29
CA ALA A 260 -11.89 -11.73 -5.83
C ALA A 260 -12.12 -10.90 -4.55
N LEU A 261 -11.04 -10.41 -3.94
CA LEU A 261 -11.13 -9.54 -2.77
C LEU A 261 -11.62 -8.15 -3.17
N THR A 262 -12.52 -7.60 -2.36
CA THR A 262 -12.84 -6.17 -2.41
C THR A 262 -11.70 -5.33 -1.84
N ASP A 263 -11.64 -4.04 -2.18
CA ASP A 263 -10.55 -3.16 -1.74
C ASP A 263 -10.44 -3.07 -0.20
N SER A 264 -11.57 -3.06 0.51
CA SER A 264 -11.59 -3.08 1.98
C SER A 264 -11.07 -4.39 2.58
N GLN A 265 -11.43 -5.54 1.98
CA GLN A 265 -10.88 -6.84 2.36
C GLN A 265 -9.38 -6.92 2.09
N LEU A 266 -8.93 -6.36 0.97
CA LEU A 266 -7.51 -6.29 0.64
C LEU A 266 -6.75 -5.44 1.66
N VAL A 267 -7.25 -4.25 2.03
CA VAL A 267 -6.66 -3.41 3.09
C VAL A 267 -6.55 -4.19 4.39
N ALA A 268 -7.60 -4.93 4.78
CA ALA A 268 -7.60 -5.73 5.99
C ALA A 268 -6.59 -6.89 5.94
N VAL A 269 -6.48 -7.61 4.81
CA VAL A 269 -5.47 -8.66 4.61
C VAL A 269 -4.06 -8.08 4.73
N LEU A 270 -3.80 -6.92 4.11
CA LEU A 270 -2.52 -6.21 4.17
C LEU A 270 -2.20 -5.69 5.58
N ALA A 271 -3.21 -5.30 6.35
CA ALA A 271 -3.08 -4.89 7.74
C ALA A 271 -2.87 -6.07 8.71
N SER A 272 -3.29 -7.28 8.33
CA SER A 272 -3.17 -8.48 9.16
C SER A 272 -1.72 -8.90 9.44
N PRO A 273 -1.46 -9.67 10.52
CA PRO A 273 -0.15 -10.30 10.75
C PRO A 273 0.26 -11.31 9.66
N GLY A 274 -0.70 -11.80 8.86
CA GLY A 274 -0.46 -12.73 7.77
C GLY A 274 -0.05 -12.10 6.43
N ALA A 275 0.01 -10.76 6.35
CA ALA A 275 0.30 -10.06 5.10
C ALA A 275 1.60 -10.52 4.43
N GLY A 276 2.66 -10.80 5.21
CA GLY A 276 3.95 -11.28 4.68
C GLY A 276 3.87 -12.62 3.95
N ARG A 277 3.22 -13.61 4.56
CA ARG A 277 3.03 -14.94 3.93
C ARG A 277 2.13 -14.85 2.71
N TRP A 278 1.13 -14.00 2.73
CA TRP A 278 0.20 -13.82 1.62
C TRP A 278 0.88 -13.12 0.43
N LEU A 279 1.60 -12.01 0.67
CA LEU A 279 2.34 -11.26 -0.35
C LEU A 279 3.58 -12.01 -0.89
N ALA A 280 4.04 -13.07 -0.23
CA ALA A 280 5.06 -13.95 -0.80
C ALA A 280 4.56 -14.66 -2.08
N SER A 281 3.24 -14.80 -2.26
CA SER A 281 2.63 -15.23 -3.51
C SER A 281 2.72 -14.14 -4.57
N ALA A 282 3.37 -14.43 -5.70
CA ALA A 282 3.50 -13.50 -6.82
C ALA A 282 2.13 -13.01 -7.34
N ARG A 283 1.09 -13.85 -7.26
CA ARG A 283 -0.27 -13.49 -7.68
C ARG A 283 -0.88 -12.46 -6.74
N ALA A 284 -0.79 -12.68 -5.43
CA ALA A 284 -1.28 -11.76 -4.41
C ALA A 284 -0.55 -10.42 -4.48
N ALA A 285 0.78 -10.44 -4.54
CA ALA A 285 1.59 -9.24 -4.71
C ALA A 285 1.25 -8.48 -6.00
N SER A 286 1.04 -9.18 -7.12
CA SER A 286 0.63 -8.55 -8.39
C SER A 286 -0.71 -7.84 -8.27
N VAL A 287 -1.72 -8.49 -7.70
CA VAL A 287 -3.05 -7.87 -7.52
C VAL A 287 -2.95 -6.67 -6.58
N ALA A 288 -2.27 -6.83 -5.43
CA ALA A 288 -2.11 -5.76 -4.46
C ALA A 288 -1.39 -4.53 -5.06
N THR A 289 -0.30 -4.74 -5.81
CA THR A 289 0.43 -3.65 -6.47
C THR A 289 -0.37 -2.97 -7.58
N ALA A 290 -1.22 -3.71 -8.31
CA ALA A 290 -2.06 -3.15 -9.36
C ALA A 290 -3.16 -2.26 -8.76
N ILE A 291 -3.86 -2.74 -7.74
CA ILE A 291 -4.93 -1.97 -7.07
C ILE A 291 -4.33 -0.78 -6.30
N ALA A 292 -3.19 -0.96 -5.63
CA ALA A 292 -2.49 0.13 -4.95
C ALA A 292 -2.05 1.28 -5.89
N ALA A 293 -1.92 1.03 -7.20
CA ALA A 293 -1.62 2.10 -8.15
C ALA A 293 -2.83 3.03 -8.41
N GLU A 294 -4.03 2.59 -8.06
CA GLU A 294 -5.30 3.28 -8.31
C GLU A 294 -5.99 3.73 -7.00
N ASP A 295 -5.79 3.01 -5.89
CA ASP A 295 -6.41 3.26 -4.60
C ASP A 295 -5.38 3.64 -3.50
N ARG A 296 -5.62 4.79 -2.85
CA ARG A 296 -4.72 5.35 -1.82
C ARG A 296 -4.75 4.59 -0.48
N GLU A 297 -5.89 4.02 -0.11
CA GLU A 297 -5.99 3.24 1.13
C GLU A 297 -5.25 1.92 0.99
N VAL A 298 -5.40 1.25 -0.17
CA VAL A 298 -4.65 0.04 -0.50
C VAL A 298 -3.15 0.34 -0.60
N GLU A 299 -2.75 1.45 -1.21
CA GLU A 299 -1.34 1.90 -1.21
C GLU A 299 -0.79 2.05 0.21
N ALA A 300 -1.50 2.77 1.09
CA ALA A 300 -1.05 3.00 2.45
C ALA A 300 -0.92 1.68 3.24
N ALA A 301 -1.89 0.78 3.08
CA ALA A 301 -1.87 -0.54 3.70
C ALA A 301 -0.70 -1.40 3.18
N LEU A 302 -0.45 -1.39 1.86
CA LEU A 302 0.66 -2.11 1.24
C LEU A 302 2.02 -1.58 1.71
N ARG A 303 2.20 -0.25 1.78
CA ARG A 303 3.43 0.36 2.31
C ARG A 303 3.65 0.00 3.79
N SER A 304 2.59 -0.02 4.58
CA SER A 304 2.65 -0.47 5.97
C SER A 304 3.05 -1.95 6.07
N ALA A 305 2.48 -2.83 5.24
CA ALA A 305 2.86 -4.24 5.17
C ALA A 305 4.33 -4.44 4.79
N ILE A 306 4.82 -3.74 3.77
CA ILE A 306 6.23 -3.77 3.33
C ILE A 306 7.18 -3.27 4.42
N THR A 307 6.76 -2.29 5.21
CA THR A 307 7.57 -1.76 6.31
C THR A 307 7.66 -2.76 7.46
N ARG A 308 6.54 -3.39 7.82
CA ARG A 308 6.43 -4.36 8.92
C ARG A 308 7.09 -5.71 8.61
N ASP A 309 6.99 -6.19 7.38
CA ASP A 309 7.35 -7.57 7.02
C ASP A 309 8.34 -7.64 5.84
N ALA A 310 9.46 -8.35 6.04
CA ALA A 310 10.50 -8.52 5.03
C ALA A 310 10.08 -9.45 3.88
N ALA A 311 9.23 -10.45 4.13
CA ALA A 311 8.68 -11.33 3.10
C ALA A 311 7.69 -10.58 2.20
N ALA A 312 6.86 -9.70 2.78
CA ALA A 312 6.02 -8.78 2.00
C ALA A 312 6.87 -7.91 1.07
N ARG A 313 7.93 -7.29 1.60
CA ARG A 313 8.87 -6.50 0.80
C ARG A 313 9.49 -7.31 -0.33
N ALA A 314 9.96 -8.53 -0.06
CA ALA A 314 10.58 -9.39 -1.07
C ALA A 314 9.59 -9.81 -2.17
N GLY A 315 8.35 -10.15 -1.82
CA GLY A 315 7.30 -10.52 -2.76
C GLY A 315 6.94 -9.38 -3.70
N VAL A 316 6.65 -8.20 -3.14
CA VAL A 316 6.36 -6.98 -3.93
C VAL A 316 7.54 -6.62 -4.82
N ARG A 317 8.78 -6.64 -4.29
CA ARG A 317 10.00 -6.38 -5.06
C ARG A 317 10.15 -7.32 -6.24
N SER A 318 9.87 -8.60 -6.06
CA SER A 318 9.95 -9.59 -7.14
C SER A 318 8.94 -9.31 -8.27
N VAL A 319 7.73 -8.87 -7.91
CA VAL A 319 6.68 -8.55 -8.89
C VAL A 319 6.99 -7.25 -9.64
N GLU A 320 7.37 -6.19 -8.93
CA GLU A 320 7.75 -4.92 -9.57
C GLU A 320 8.94 -5.11 -10.52
N LEU A 321 9.97 -5.85 -10.07
CA LEU A 321 11.14 -6.19 -10.88
C LEU A 321 10.75 -6.98 -12.14
N GLY A 322 9.90 -7.99 -11.99
CA GLY A 322 9.40 -8.80 -13.11
C GLY A 322 8.59 -7.98 -14.11
N SER A 323 7.76 -7.05 -13.63
CA SER A 323 6.96 -6.15 -14.47
C SER A 323 7.84 -5.21 -15.31
N VAL A 324 8.84 -4.57 -14.68
CA VAL A 324 9.78 -3.68 -15.38
C VAL A 324 10.58 -4.45 -16.43
N LEU A 325 11.14 -5.60 -16.07
CA LEU A 325 11.90 -6.41 -17.03
C LEU A 325 11.02 -6.90 -18.19
N LYS A 326 9.80 -7.34 -17.89
CA LYS A 326 8.86 -7.72 -18.94
C LYS A 326 8.62 -6.57 -19.91
N ALA A 327 8.33 -5.37 -19.41
CA ALA A 327 8.14 -4.19 -20.24
C ALA A 327 9.35 -3.89 -21.14
N VAL A 328 10.56 -3.92 -20.57
CA VAL A 328 11.83 -3.70 -21.29
C VAL A 328 12.02 -4.73 -22.41
N PHE A 329 11.84 -6.01 -22.11
CA PHE A 329 12.02 -7.09 -23.10
C PHE A 329 10.85 -7.24 -24.07
N ASP A 330 9.70 -6.62 -23.79
CA ASP A 330 8.57 -6.53 -24.71
C ASP A 330 8.62 -5.22 -25.54
N GLY A 331 9.61 -4.35 -25.27
CA GLY A 331 9.81 -3.09 -25.99
C GLY A 331 8.77 -1.99 -25.69
N ILE A 332 8.09 -2.10 -24.55
CA ILE A 332 7.06 -1.16 -24.10
C ILE A 332 7.57 -0.29 -22.93
N PRO A 333 7.02 0.92 -22.73
CA PRO A 333 7.42 1.77 -21.61
C PRO A 333 7.21 1.07 -20.27
N ALA A 334 8.26 0.99 -19.44
CA ALA A 334 8.17 0.45 -18.10
C ALA A 334 7.64 1.53 -17.13
N ARG A 335 6.63 1.18 -16.33
CA ARG A 335 6.18 2.00 -15.19
C ARG A 335 6.52 1.26 -13.90
N THR A 336 7.21 1.95 -12.98
CA THR A 336 7.40 1.48 -11.61
C THR A 336 6.41 2.21 -10.70
N ALA A 337 5.65 1.46 -9.92
CA ALA A 337 4.84 2.03 -8.85
C ALA A 337 5.70 2.42 -7.62
N ASP A 338 6.93 1.90 -7.55
CA ASP A 338 7.96 2.21 -6.55
C ASP A 338 7.49 2.00 -5.11
N PHE A 339 6.92 0.82 -4.88
CA PHE A 339 6.54 0.37 -3.53
C PHE A 339 7.72 -0.25 -2.78
N SER A 340 8.60 -0.98 -3.49
CA SER A 340 9.66 -1.78 -2.85
C SER A 340 11.07 -1.15 -2.86
N GLY A 341 11.23 0.04 -3.45
CA GLY A 341 12.53 0.72 -3.55
C GLY A 341 13.53 -0.08 -4.36
N LEU A 342 13.17 -0.42 -5.60
CA LEU A 342 14.05 -1.15 -6.52
C LEU A 342 15.31 -0.32 -6.77
N THR A 343 16.48 -0.93 -6.54
CA THR A 343 17.76 -0.28 -6.82
C THR A 343 18.18 -0.56 -8.26
N GLN A 344 19.06 0.30 -8.79
CA GLN A 344 19.68 0.07 -10.10
C GLN A 344 20.44 -1.26 -10.16
N GLY A 345 21.06 -1.69 -9.06
CA GLY A 345 21.75 -2.98 -8.97
C GLY A 345 20.83 -4.18 -9.11
N ASP A 346 19.59 -4.09 -8.60
CA ASP A 346 18.58 -5.15 -8.75
C ASP A 346 18.17 -5.32 -10.20
N LEU A 347 17.87 -4.19 -10.84
CA LEU A 347 17.47 -4.14 -12.24
C LEU A 347 18.59 -4.68 -13.14
N ALA A 348 19.83 -4.25 -12.93
CA ALA A 348 20.99 -4.71 -13.69
C ALA A 348 21.22 -6.22 -13.51
N THR A 349 21.22 -6.72 -12.27
CA THR A 349 21.42 -8.15 -11.96
C THR A 349 20.36 -9.02 -12.63
N ALA A 350 19.09 -8.61 -12.53
CA ALA A 350 17.99 -9.38 -13.09
C ALA A 350 17.90 -9.26 -14.62
N PHE A 351 18.27 -8.10 -15.19
CA PHE A 351 18.42 -7.92 -16.63
C PHE A 351 19.47 -8.89 -17.21
N LEU A 352 20.63 -9.00 -16.57
CA LEU A 352 21.67 -9.97 -17.00
C LEU A 352 21.21 -11.41 -16.88
N LYS A 353 20.40 -11.74 -15.88
CA LYS A 353 19.82 -13.07 -15.73
C LYS A 353 18.89 -13.43 -16.89
N GLU A 354 18.10 -12.47 -17.36
CA GLU A 354 17.24 -12.65 -18.55
C GLU A 354 18.06 -12.76 -19.84
N LEU A 355 19.12 -11.95 -20.00
CA LEU A 355 20.05 -12.09 -21.12
C LEU A 355 20.75 -13.45 -21.11
N GLY A 356 21.18 -13.92 -19.94
CA GLY A 356 21.78 -15.25 -19.77
C GLY A 356 20.83 -16.42 -20.06
N ARG A 357 19.52 -16.18 -20.01
CA ARG A 357 18.47 -17.12 -20.47
C ARG A 357 18.24 -17.07 -21.98
N GLY A 358 18.93 -16.18 -22.69
CA GLY A 358 18.82 -16.01 -24.13
C GLY A 358 17.70 -15.08 -24.58
N ARG A 359 17.07 -14.31 -23.68
CA ARG A 359 16.15 -13.24 -24.12
C ARG A 359 16.94 -12.16 -24.84
N ARG A 360 16.38 -11.66 -25.94
CA ARG A 360 16.92 -10.54 -26.73
C ARG A 360 15.98 -9.36 -26.64
N LEU A 361 16.51 -8.16 -26.82
CA LEU A 361 15.72 -6.93 -26.85
C LEU A 361 15.08 -6.78 -28.24
N PRO A 362 13.75 -6.66 -28.37
CA PRO A 362 13.12 -6.41 -29.66
C PRO A 362 13.43 -5.00 -30.19
N ARG A 363 13.63 -4.03 -29.26
CA ARG A 363 13.94 -2.63 -29.56
C ARG A 363 14.80 -2.03 -28.46
N VAL A 364 15.67 -1.07 -28.80
CA VAL A 364 16.40 -0.28 -27.80
C VAL A 364 15.56 0.92 -27.38
N SER A 365 14.64 0.70 -26.44
CA SER A 365 13.88 1.80 -25.81
C SER A 365 14.79 2.67 -24.93
N PRO A 366 14.36 3.89 -24.55
CA PRO A 366 15.10 4.72 -23.58
C PRO A 366 15.42 3.98 -22.27
N GLU A 367 14.47 3.21 -21.76
CA GLU A 367 14.60 2.41 -20.53
C GLU A 367 15.58 1.25 -20.73
N ALA A 368 15.48 0.53 -21.85
CA ALA A 368 16.43 -0.52 -22.20
C ALA A 368 17.85 0.03 -22.34
N GLY A 369 18.00 1.18 -23.00
CA GLY A 369 19.29 1.87 -23.15
C GLY A 369 19.89 2.29 -21.81
N LEU A 370 19.07 2.80 -20.89
CA LEU A 370 19.49 3.16 -19.54
C LEU A 370 19.93 1.93 -18.73
N LEU A 371 19.21 0.81 -18.82
CA LEU A 371 19.59 -0.44 -18.16
C LEU A 371 20.90 -1.02 -18.72
N ILE A 372 21.12 -0.95 -20.03
CA ILE A 372 22.39 -1.36 -20.66
C ILE A 372 23.53 -0.49 -20.13
N GLU A 373 23.37 0.84 -20.18
CA GLU A 373 24.38 1.79 -19.70
C GLU A 373 24.72 1.57 -18.23
N GLN A 374 23.71 1.43 -17.37
CA GLN A 374 23.89 1.20 -15.94
C GLN A 374 24.56 -0.14 -15.64
N SER A 375 24.12 -1.22 -16.30
CA SER A 375 24.70 -2.54 -16.10
C SER A 375 26.18 -2.58 -16.50
N LEU A 376 26.53 -1.94 -17.63
CA LEU A 376 27.92 -1.79 -18.05
C LEU A 376 28.72 -0.91 -17.08
N GLY A 377 28.11 0.17 -16.56
CA GLY A 377 28.72 1.06 -15.57
C GLY A 377 28.99 0.36 -14.23
N LEU A 378 28.19 -0.63 -13.86
CA LEU A 378 28.41 -1.53 -12.72
C LEU A 378 29.45 -2.63 -13.00
N GLY A 379 30.04 -2.66 -14.19
CA GLY A 379 31.07 -3.62 -14.58
C GLY A 379 30.54 -4.97 -15.06
N HIS A 380 29.23 -5.10 -15.29
CA HIS A 380 28.68 -6.34 -15.80
C HIS A 380 28.89 -6.48 -17.31
N PRO A 381 29.32 -7.67 -17.80
CA PRO A 381 29.49 -7.89 -19.24
C PRO A 381 28.11 -8.05 -19.91
N ILE A 382 27.82 -7.18 -20.87
CA ILE A 382 26.66 -7.30 -21.75
C ILE A 382 27.17 -7.55 -23.18
N PRO A 383 26.76 -8.63 -23.85
CA PRO A 383 27.05 -8.82 -25.26
C PRO A 383 26.21 -7.82 -26.06
N LEU A 384 26.84 -6.78 -26.60
CA LEU A 384 26.15 -5.75 -27.39
C LEU A 384 25.88 -6.26 -28.81
N VAL A 385 26.83 -7.02 -29.40
CA VAL A 385 26.64 -7.59 -30.73
C VAL A 385 25.61 -8.71 -30.65
N GLY A 386 24.50 -8.54 -31.38
CA GLY A 386 23.39 -9.48 -31.36
C GLY A 386 22.45 -9.33 -30.16
N LEU A 387 22.60 -8.29 -29.32
CA LEU A 387 21.68 -8.01 -28.21
C LEU A 387 20.24 -7.79 -28.66
N THR A 388 20.08 -7.17 -29.83
CA THR A 388 18.81 -6.70 -30.38
C THR A 388 18.79 -6.84 -31.89
N ASP A 389 17.59 -6.89 -32.47
CA ASP A 389 17.39 -6.76 -33.92
C ASP A 389 17.23 -5.27 -34.34
N ASP A 390 17.05 -4.36 -33.38
CA ASP A 390 17.05 -2.91 -33.57
C ASP A 390 18.49 -2.36 -33.62
N VAL A 391 19.19 -2.69 -34.69
CA VAL A 391 20.60 -2.31 -34.89
C VAL A 391 20.78 -0.79 -34.95
N GLU A 392 19.80 -0.06 -35.50
CA GLU A 392 19.80 1.40 -35.53
C GLU A 392 19.71 1.99 -34.12
N GLY A 393 18.78 1.49 -33.29
CA GLY A 393 18.65 1.89 -31.89
C GLY A 393 19.93 1.63 -31.09
N LEU A 394 20.57 0.48 -31.30
CA LEU A 394 21.85 0.15 -30.67
C LEU A 394 22.97 1.08 -31.14
N ALA A 395 23.11 1.34 -32.45
CA ALA A 395 24.11 2.26 -32.97
C ALA A 395 23.94 3.68 -32.40
N GLY A 396 22.70 4.15 -32.32
CA GLY A 396 22.38 5.44 -31.69
C GLY A 396 22.65 5.48 -30.19
N LEU A 397 22.52 4.35 -29.47
CA LEU A 397 22.90 4.26 -28.06
C LEU A 397 24.42 4.36 -27.89
N VAL A 398 25.16 3.58 -28.68
CA VAL A 398 26.63 3.55 -28.69
C VAL A 398 27.20 4.93 -29.02
N ALA A 399 26.64 5.64 -29.99
CA ALA A 399 27.10 6.97 -30.37
C ALA A 399 26.89 8.02 -29.27
N ARG A 400 25.83 7.89 -28.46
CA ARG A 400 25.46 8.87 -27.43
C ARG A 400 26.01 8.56 -26.03
N ARG A 401 26.34 7.30 -25.74
CA ARG A 401 26.73 6.85 -24.39
C ARG A 401 28.17 6.31 -24.37
N PRO A 402 29.13 7.06 -23.78
CA PRO A 402 30.54 6.67 -23.74
C PRO A 402 30.80 5.29 -23.14
N VAL A 403 30.11 4.94 -22.04
CA VAL A 403 30.24 3.62 -21.37
C VAL A 403 29.88 2.47 -22.31
N VAL A 404 28.82 2.65 -23.12
CA VAL A 404 28.38 1.66 -24.11
C VAL A 404 29.38 1.57 -25.26
N ARG A 405 29.92 2.71 -25.72
CA ARG A 405 31.00 2.76 -26.72
C ARG A 405 32.24 2.00 -26.27
N GLU A 406 32.71 2.22 -25.05
CA GLU A 406 33.89 1.54 -24.53
C GLU A 406 33.67 0.03 -24.37
N ALA A 407 32.46 -0.38 -23.95
CA ALA A 407 32.09 -1.78 -23.89
C ALA A 407 32.08 -2.43 -25.28
N LEU A 408 31.49 -1.75 -26.27
CA LEU A 408 31.45 -2.25 -27.65
C LEU A 408 32.87 -2.41 -28.20
N LEU A 409 33.75 -1.42 -28.03
CA LEU A 409 35.12 -1.50 -28.53
C LEU A 409 35.94 -2.61 -27.86
N ARG A 410 35.66 -2.92 -26.58
CA ARG A 410 36.28 -4.06 -25.90
C ARG A 410 35.80 -5.38 -26.49
N GLU A 411 34.48 -5.52 -26.66
CA GLU A 411 33.88 -6.70 -27.29
C GLU A 411 34.45 -6.90 -28.71
N TRP A 412 34.44 -5.84 -29.53
CA TRP A 412 34.90 -5.85 -30.93
C TRP A 412 36.34 -6.34 -31.11
N LYS A 413 37.24 -6.02 -30.15
CA LYS A 413 38.65 -6.44 -30.19
C LYS A 413 38.85 -7.93 -29.94
N THR A 414 37.91 -8.57 -29.25
CA THR A 414 38.02 -9.97 -28.81
C THR A 414 37.01 -10.89 -29.48
N ALA A 415 36.04 -10.33 -30.18
CA ALA A 415 34.91 -11.08 -30.75
C ALA A 415 35.31 -11.84 -32.02
N THR A 416 34.65 -12.98 -32.22
CA THR A 416 34.64 -13.68 -33.51
C THR A 416 33.66 -12.97 -34.44
N TRP A 417 34.12 -12.59 -35.63
CA TRP A 417 33.32 -11.87 -36.60
C TRP A 417 32.05 -12.64 -37.00
N SER A 418 30.93 -11.92 -37.14
CA SER A 418 29.62 -12.49 -37.47
C SER A 418 28.78 -11.50 -38.31
N PRO A 419 27.70 -11.95 -38.97
CA PRO A 419 26.84 -11.05 -39.76
C PRO A 419 26.23 -9.89 -38.95
N ALA A 420 26.05 -10.06 -37.63
CA ALA A 420 25.59 -8.98 -36.75
C ALA A 420 26.64 -7.87 -36.61
N HIS A 421 27.94 -8.19 -36.71
CA HIS A 421 29.01 -7.19 -36.75
C HIS A 421 28.93 -6.37 -38.05
N ASP A 422 28.66 -7.00 -39.19
CA ASP A 422 28.54 -6.30 -40.48
C ASP A 422 27.40 -5.27 -40.44
N GLN A 423 26.24 -5.67 -39.92
CA GLN A 423 25.08 -4.80 -39.79
C GLN A 423 25.34 -3.63 -38.84
N LEU A 424 25.92 -3.90 -37.67
CA LEU A 424 26.21 -2.86 -36.68
C LEU A 424 27.32 -1.90 -37.17
N LEU A 425 28.35 -2.41 -37.84
CA LEU A 425 29.41 -1.60 -38.46
C LEU A 425 28.81 -0.60 -39.46
N ALA A 426 27.95 -1.08 -40.35
CA ALA A 426 27.31 -0.25 -41.36
C ALA A 426 26.45 0.86 -40.74
N GLN A 427 25.70 0.54 -39.68
CA GLN A 427 24.87 1.51 -38.95
C GLN A 427 25.70 2.54 -38.16
N LEU A 428 26.81 2.12 -37.53
CA LEU A 428 27.69 3.04 -36.80
C LEU A 428 28.36 4.05 -37.75
N VAL A 429 28.82 3.60 -38.91
CA VAL A 429 29.38 4.47 -39.96
C VAL A 429 28.31 5.42 -40.50
N LEU A 430 27.06 4.95 -40.67
CA LEU A 430 25.93 5.79 -41.08
C LEU A 430 25.67 6.91 -40.06
N TYR A 431 25.77 6.60 -38.77
CA TYR A 431 25.52 7.55 -37.69
C TYR A 431 26.61 8.62 -37.57
N ASP A 432 27.89 8.21 -37.60
CA ASP A 432 29.03 9.13 -37.64
C ASP A 432 30.22 8.51 -38.39
N ALA A 433 30.71 9.21 -39.41
CA ALA A 433 31.82 8.76 -40.25
C ALA A 433 33.11 8.49 -39.44
N GLU A 434 33.30 9.17 -38.30
CA GLU A 434 34.47 8.98 -37.43
C GLU A 434 34.57 7.56 -36.85
N TRP A 435 33.46 6.82 -36.81
CA TRP A 435 33.48 5.40 -36.42
C TRP A 435 34.36 4.57 -37.34
N PHE A 436 34.50 4.96 -38.61
CA PHE A 436 35.37 4.28 -39.56
C PHE A 436 36.82 4.24 -39.05
N SER A 437 37.38 5.38 -38.65
CA SER A 437 38.75 5.48 -38.14
C SER A 437 39.00 4.60 -36.92
N THR A 438 37.96 4.40 -36.09
CA THR A 438 38.05 3.58 -34.87
C THR A 438 37.92 2.08 -35.17
N LEU A 439 37.02 1.69 -36.07
CA LEU A 439 36.66 0.29 -36.31
C LEU A 439 37.41 -0.36 -37.47
N ALA A 440 37.93 0.43 -38.42
CA ALA A 440 38.61 -0.10 -39.60
C ALA A 440 39.82 -0.99 -39.26
N PRO A 441 40.70 -0.65 -38.30
CA PRO A 441 41.82 -1.52 -37.93
C PRO A 441 41.39 -2.84 -37.28
N LEU A 442 40.14 -2.92 -36.80
CA LEU A 442 39.59 -4.05 -36.05
C LEU A 442 38.64 -4.92 -36.88
N SER A 443 38.38 -4.55 -38.14
CA SER A 443 37.34 -5.16 -38.95
C SER A 443 37.91 -5.82 -40.23
N PRO A 444 37.33 -6.94 -40.70
CA PRO A 444 37.73 -7.56 -41.96
C PRO A 444 37.56 -6.60 -43.15
N PRO A 445 38.52 -6.55 -44.10
CA PRO A 445 38.43 -5.68 -45.27
C PRO A 445 37.16 -5.87 -46.10
N SER A 446 36.69 -7.11 -46.26
CA SER A 446 35.45 -7.42 -46.99
C SER A 446 34.22 -6.78 -46.35
N SER A 447 34.13 -6.85 -45.02
CA SER A 447 33.04 -6.29 -44.24
C SER A 447 33.03 -4.77 -44.26
N LEU A 448 34.21 -4.14 -44.19
CA LEU A 448 34.35 -2.70 -44.32
C LEU A 448 33.86 -2.19 -45.68
N GLN A 449 34.25 -2.86 -46.77
CA GLN A 449 33.81 -2.48 -48.11
C GLN A 449 32.28 -2.58 -48.26
N THR A 450 31.69 -3.67 -47.76
CA THR A 450 30.24 -3.85 -47.77
C THR A 450 29.51 -2.81 -46.91
N ALA A 451 30.02 -2.55 -45.70
CA ALA A 451 29.45 -1.57 -44.78
C ALA A 451 29.51 -0.14 -45.33
N LEU A 452 30.66 0.26 -45.90
CA LEU A 452 30.84 1.57 -46.54
C LEU A 452 29.88 1.76 -47.72
N ALA A 453 29.80 0.77 -48.62
CA ALA A 453 28.93 0.85 -49.79
C ALA A 453 27.45 0.89 -49.40
N TRP A 454 27.06 0.16 -48.36
CA TRP A 454 25.71 0.21 -47.81
C TRP A 454 25.41 1.56 -47.16
N ALA A 455 26.29 2.06 -46.28
CA ALA A 455 26.08 3.31 -45.56
C ALA A 455 26.02 4.51 -46.52
N ALA A 456 26.92 4.56 -47.50
CA ALA A 456 26.98 5.63 -48.49
C ALA A 456 25.67 5.79 -49.29
N ARG A 457 24.95 4.69 -49.55
CA ARG A 457 23.63 4.72 -50.24
C ARG A 457 22.51 5.37 -49.43
N GLN A 458 22.68 5.42 -48.11
CA GLN A 458 21.67 5.94 -47.18
C GLN A 458 22.01 7.36 -46.70
N MET A 459 23.20 7.87 -47.06
CA MET A 459 23.72 9.15 -46.60
C MET A 459 23.32 10.31 -47.53
N SER A 460 23.14 11.49 -46.93
CA SER A 460 23.06 12.75 -47.70
C SER A 460 24.40 13.13 -48.34
N ALA A 461 24.40 14.01 -49.34
CA ALA A 461 25.61 14.46 -50.04
C ALA A 461 26.72 14.94 -49.08
N ARG A 462 26.36 15.69 -48.03
CA ARG A 462 27.31 16.18 -47.02
C ARG A 462 27.89 15.05 -46.17
N GLN A 463 27.09 14.05 -45.83
CA GLN A 463 27.55 12.87 -45.08
C GLN A 463 28.46 11.98 -45.94
N VAL A 464 28.12 11.78 -47.22
CA VAL A 464 28.96 11.06 -48.20
C VAL A 464 30.30 11.75 -48.38
N GLU A 465 30.32 13.08 -48.56
CA GLU A 465 31.56 13.86 -48.65
C GLU A 465 32.42 13.69 -47.40
N ARG A 466 31.81 13.80 -46.21
CA ARG A 466 32.53 13.60 -44.95
C ARG A 466 33.07 12.18 -44.81
N LEU A 467 32.28 11.16 -45.14
CA LEU A 467 32.71 9.75 -45.08
C LEU A 467 33.86 9.49 -46.06
N ALA A 468 33.75 9.95 -47.30
CA ALA A 468 34.79 9.76 -48.32
C ALA A 468 36.12 10.39 -47.88
N VAL A 469 36.08 11.63 -47.35
CA VAL A 469 37.29 12.31 -46.83
C VAL A 469 37.87 11.56 -45.63
N THR A 470 37.02 11.08 -44.72
CA THR A 470 37.44 10.32 -43.53
C THR A 470 38.14 9.01 -43.93
N VAL A 471 37.57 8.28 -44.89
CA VAL A 471 38.15 7.03 -45.41
C VAL A 471 39.49 7.29 -46.08
N ALA A 472 39.55 8.28 -47.00
CA ALA A 472 40.76 8.59 -47.75
C ALA A 472 41.90 9.18 -46.89
N SER A 473 41.57 9.74 -45.74
CA SER A 473 42.56 10.32 -44.80
C SER A 473 42.96 9.38 -43.67
N SER A 474 42.40 8.16 -43.62
CA SER A 474 42.64 7.19 -42.56
C SER A 474 43.99 6.47 -42.71
N GLU A 475 44.38 5.68 -41.69
CA GLU A 475 45.54 4.79 -41.77
C GLU A 475 45.41 3.72 -42.87
N MET A 476 44.17 3.45 -43.32
CA MET A 476 43.88 2.56 -44.45
C MET A 476 43.98 3.27 -45.81
N SER A 477 44.48 4.51 -45.86
CA SER A 477 44.71 5.23 -47.12
C SER A 477 45.64 4.44 -48.05
N GLY A 478 45.34 4.46 -49.36
CA GLY A 478 46.13 3.75 -50.38
C GLY A 478 45.43 2.52 -50.95
N HIS A 479 44.16 2.30 -50.60
CA HIS A 479 43.35 1.20 -51.11
C HIS A 479 42.24 1.63 -52.09
N GLY A 480 42.12 2.94 -52.35
CA GLY A 480 41.11 3.52 -53.24
C GLY A 480 39.67 3.32 -52.75
N TRP A 481 39.49 3.10 -51.44
CA TRP A 481 38.19 2.77 -50.86
C TRP A 481 37.24 3.97 -50.87
N ALA A 482 37.74 5.20 -50.76
CA ALA A 482 36.87 6.37 -50.80
C ALA A 482 36.14 6.50 -52.16
N LEU A 483 36.84 6.24 -53.26
CA LEU A 483 36.21 6.25 -54.59
C LEU A 483 35.34 5.01 -54.80
N ARG A 484 35.88 3.82 -54.55
CA ARG A 484 35.25 2.53 -54.91
C ARG A 484 34.10 2.13 -54.00
N CYS A 485 34.19 2.43 -52.70
CA CYS A 485 33.25 1.95 -51.69
C CYS A 485 32.36 3.06 -51.10
N VAL A 486 32.65 4.35 -51.36
CA VAL A 486 31.81 5.46 -50.88
C VAL A 486 31.23 6.24 -52.05
N LEU A 487 32.05 6.87 -52.89
CA LEU A 487 31.56 7.79 -53.93
C LEU A 487 30.84 7.11 -55.10
N PHE A 488 31.35 6.00 -55.63
CA PHE A 488 30.65 5.27 -56.71
C PHE A 488 29.32 4.63 -56.27
N PRO A 489 29.21 3.98 -55.09
CA PRO A 489 27.97 3.34 -54.69
C PRO A 489 26.94 4.28 -54.04
N CYS A 490 27.24 5.54 -53.71
CA CYS A 490 26.38 6.40 -52.89
C CYS A 490 25.01 6.77 -53.50
N GLY A 491 24.81 6.60 -54.81
CA GLY A 491 23.53 6.89 -55.47
C GLY A 491 23.21 8.38 -55.65
N LEU A 492 24.14 9.28 -55.34
CA LEU A 492 24.00 10.72 -55.63
C LEU A 492 24.08 10.99 -57.14
N PRO A 493 23.52 12.13 -57.63
CA PRO A 493 23.69 12.55 -59.01
C PRO A 493 25.17 12.70 -59.39
N ALA A 494 25.50 12.37 -60.65
CA ALA A 494 26.87 12.40 -61.14
C ALA A 494 27.55 13.77 -60.97
N GLU A 495 26.79 14.86 -61.10
CA GLU A 495 27.28 16.23 -60.89
C GLU A 495 27.69 16.51 -59.44
N GLU A 496 26.93 15.99 -58.47
CA GLU A 496 27.27 16.12 -57.05
C GLU A 496 28.51 15.30 -56.70
N VAL A 497 28.60 14.06 -57.20
CA VAL A 497 29.77 13.20 -57.02
C VAL A 497 31.01 13.84 -57.64
N ALA A 498 30.89 14.40 -58.86
CA ALA A 498 31.97 15.13 -59.52
C ALA A 498 32.39 16.38 -58.72
N GLY A 499 31.43 17.11 -58.17
CA GLY A 499 31.70 18.27 -57.32
C GLY A 499 32.45 17.90 -56.04
N ILE A 500 32.05 16.83 -55.36
CA ILE A 500 32.75 16.30 -54.17
C ILE A 500 34.16 15.83 -54.54
N ALA A 501 34.29 15.08 -55.63
CA ALA A 501 35.57 14.57 -56.13
C ALA A 501 36.54 15.69 -56.49
N ALA A 502 36.06 16.78 -57.12
CA ALA A 502 36.88 17.93 -57.48
C ALA A 502 37.39 18.69 -56.24
N ARG A 503 36.53 18.92 -55.24
CA ARG A 503 36.91 19.62 -53.99
C ARG A 503 38.00 18.91 -53.21
N HIS A 504 37.98 17.58 -53.19
CA HIS A 504 38.89 16.76 -52.39
C HIS A 504 39.81 15.88 -53.25
N PHE A 505 40.04 16.27 -54.51
CA PHE A 505 40.76 15.45 -55.49
C PHE A 505 42.13 15.00 -54.99
N GLU A 506 42.90 15.91 -54.38
CA GLU A 506 44.23 15.60 -53.83
C GLU A 506 44.17 14.43 -52.82
N VAL A 507 43.12 14.39 -51.99
CA VAL A 507 42.94 13.39 -50.93
C VAL A 507 42.51 12.06 -51.54
N PHE A 508 41.54 12.06 -52.46
CA PHE A 508 41.05 10.84 -53.11
C PHE A 508 42.07 10.22 -54.07
N ALA A 509 42.81 11.03 -54.83
CA ALA A 509 43.85 10.53 -55.72
C ALA A 509 44.99 9.85 -54.94
N ARG A 510 45.33 10.38 -53.75
CA ARG A 510 46.29 9.73 -52.84
C ARG A 510 45.79 8.40 -52.33
N ASP A 511 44.51 8.34 -51.91
CA ASP A 511 43.91 7.08 -51.49
C ASP A 511 43.91 6.03 -52.61
N ASP A 512 43.71 6.43 -53.87
CA ASP A 512 43.79 5.53 -55.04
C ASP A 512 45.23 5.25 -55.52
N GLY A 513 46.25 5.72 -54.78
CA GLY A 513 47.65 5.38 -55.01
C GLY A 513 48.43 6.33 -55.94
N TRP A 514 47.91 7.52 -56.24
CA TRP A 514 48.60 8.49 -57.09
C TRP A 514 49.82 9.13 -56.39
N PRO A 515 50.88 9.45 -57.14
CA PRO A 515 52.01 10.22 -56.62
C PRO A 515 51.57 11.56 -56.03
N ARG A 516 52.04 11.89 -54.82
CA ARG A 516 51.67 13.13 -54.11
C ARG A 516 51.83 14.43 -54.91
N PRO A 517 52.90 14.64 -55.71
CA PRO A 517 53.05 15.84 -56.51
C PRO A 517 51.99 15.96 -57.60
N LEU A 518 51.70 14.84 -58.28
CA LEU A 518 50.71 14.76 -59.36
C LEU A 518 49.29 15.03 -58.83
N ALA A 519 48.93 14.38 -57.72
CA ALA A 519 47.63 14.61 -57.08
C ALA A 519 47.41 16.07 -56.65
N ARG A 520 48.48 16.76 -56.18
CA ARG A 520 48.43 18.18 -55.81
C ARG A 520 48.26 19.10 -57.01
N GLU A 521 49.06 18.90 -58.04
CA GLU A 521 49.04 19.73 -59.25
C GLU A 521 47.69 19.65 -59.95
N THR A 522 47.16 18.44 -60.13
CA THR A 522 45.83 18.22 -60.74
C THR A 522 44.71 18.73 -59.83
N GLY A 523 44.80 18.54 -58.51
CA GLY A 523 43.81 19.08 -57.57
C GLY A 523 43.71 20.61 -57.61
N ALA A 524 44.86 21.30 -57.69
CA ALA A 524 44.91 22.76 -57.81
C ALA A 524 44.26 23.27 -59.12
N GLN A 525 44.39 22.54 -60.23
CA GLN A 525 43.74 22.85 -61.49
C GLN A 525 42.21 22.62 -61.47
N LEU A 526 41.74 21.67 -60.66
CA LEU A 526 40.31 21.36 -60.54
C LEU A 526 39.57 22.28 -59.55
N ALA A 527 40.26 22.80 -58.53
CA ALA A 527 39.69 23.72 -57.55
C ALA A 527 39.55 25.17 -58.07
N HIS A 528 40.31 25.54 -59.11
CA HIS A 528 40.21 26.82 -59.79
C HIS A 528 39.80 26.59 -61.24
N PRO A 529 38.52 26.80 -61.62
CA PRO A 529 38.17 26.82 -63.03
C PRO A 529 38.99 27.93 -63.70
N PRO A 530 39.51 27.72 -64.92
CA PRO A 530 40.28 28.75 -65.60
C PRO A 530 39.42 30.01 -65.74
N ASP A 531 39.93 31.13 -65.23
CA ASP A 531 39.40 32.47 -65.54
C ASP A 531 39.30 32.62 -67.07
N ASP A 532 38.23 33.27 -67.51
CA ASP A 532 37.79 33.49 -68.90
C ASP A 532 38.86 33.32 -70.00
N PRO A 533 38.53 32.65 -71.13
CA PRO A 533 39.47 32.46 -72.23
C PRO A 533 39.99 33.81 -72.75
N PRO A 534 41.28 33.90 -73.14
CA PRO A 534 41.90 35.17 -73.46
C PRO A 534 41.17 35.86 -74.62
N LYS A 535 40.68 37.08 -74.38
CA LYS A 535 40.06 37.94 -75.40
C LYS A 535 41.00 38.06 -76.60
N ARG A 536 40.62 37.44 -77.73
CA ARG A 536 41.26 37.64 -79.05
C ARG A 536 41.29 39.14 -79.37
N ARG A 537 42.48 39.76 -79.32
CA ARG A 537 42.72 41.04 -79.98
C ARG A 537 42.62 40.82 -81.49
N ARG A 538 41.54 41.31 -82.11
CA ARG A 538 41.49 41.53 -83.56
C ARG A 538 42.35 42.75 -83.89
N ARG A 539 43.30 42.56 -84.81
CA ARG A 539 43.84 43.64 -85.65
C ARG A 539 42.89 43.86 -86.82
#